data_AF-A0A524HAB8-F1
#
_entry.id   AF-A0A524HAB8-F1
#
_cell.length_a   1.000
_cell.length_b   1.000
_cell.length_c   1.000
_cell.angle_alpha   90.00
_cell.angle_beta   90.00
_cell.angle_gamma   90.00
#
_symmetry.space_group_name_H-M   'P 1'
#
loop_
_entity.id
_entity.type
_entity.pdbx_description
1 polymer ?
#
loop_
_entity_poly.entity_id
_entity_poly.type
_entity_poly.pdbx_seq_one_letter_code
_entity_poly.pdbx_strand_id
1 'polypeptide(L)'
;MKTIGKYRNYLRFEMDLLINGSRKIRYYFRGAFMRISVKQNFKIWITGIWCTGLVLLVLGHGVNADEKCAKTANDPNELWWSRWDAVVKDSNDPNELLGAKWNAVITVLQNKEPDQTIKKKIIDKIMSPIFDFELMAKLSLGKTHWPKLTEPQRKRFTELFTGRLRNFYLEKTTLYKNEKVLFKPAIQKKNAIHIPVVLVSSDKEVAILYKLHKSGKCWKIYDVEVQGVSILLTYRSLVDDILRRGTIEDLLSELEKPPAQ
;
A
#
# COMPACT_ATOMS: atom_id res chain seq x y z
N MET A 1 12.52 62.43 -14.13
CA MET A 1 13.00 61.02 -14.15
C MET A 1 12.69 60.42 -12.79
N LYS A 2 11.65 59.57 -12.65
CA LYS A 2 11.68 58.08 -12.53
C LYS A 2 12.57 57.60 -11.37
N THR A 3 12.18 56.82 -10.35
CA THR A 3 11.02 55.91 -10.08
C THR A 3 11.09 55.52 -8.57
N ILE A 4 10.06 55.73 -7.75
CA ILE A 4 9.07 54.77 -7.19
C ILE A 4 9.65 53.46 -6.61
N GLY A 5 9.42 53.24 -5.31
CA GLY A 5 9.78 52.02 -4.57
C GLY A 5 8.80 50.84 -4.71
N LYS A 6 9.07 49.75 -3.97
CA LYS A 6 8.06 48.72 -3.66
C LYS A 6 8.47 47.80 -2.51
N TYR A 7 7.52 47.65 -1.60
CA TYR A 7 7.37 46.68 -0.52
C TYR A 7 7.45 45.20 -0.96
N ARG A 8 7.85 44.31 -0.04
CA ARG A 8 7.04 43.16 0.47
C ARG A 8 7.84 42.42 1.55
N ASN A 9 7.46 42.49 2.83
CA ASN A 9 6.40 41.69 3.48
C ASN A 9 6.54 40.18 3.24
N TYR A 10 7.01 39.46 4.26
CA TYR A 10 6.67 38.04 4.45
C TYR A 10 6.16 37.82 5.89
N LEU A 11 4.82 37.87 5.96
CA LEU A 11 3.92 37.01 6.73
C LEU A 11 4.32 36.66 8.17
N ARG A 12 3.83 37.47 9.11
CA ARG A 12 3.54 37.03 10.47
C ARG A 12 2.23 36.24 10.43
N PHE A 13 2.28 34.93 10.70
CA PHE A 13 1.08 34.15 10.97
C PHE A 13 0.84 34.16 12.49
N GLU A 14 -0.29 34.72 12.91
CA GLU A 14 -0.82 34.55 14.25
C GLU A 14 -1.91 33.49 14.18
N MET A 15 -1.83 32.46 15.02
CA MET A 15 -2.86 31.43 15.13
C MET A 15 -3.17 31.24 16.62
N ASP A 16 -4.37 31.66 17.02
CA ASP A 16 -4.90 31.41 18.35
C ASP A 16 -5.63 30.05 18.31
N LEU A 17 -5.19 29.10 19.15
CA LEU A 17 -5.87 27.83 19.36
C LEU A 17 -6.44 27.81 20.79
N LEU A 18 -7.76 27.70 20.89
CA LEU A 18 -8.48 27.53 22.15
C LEU A 18 -8.59 26.03 22.46
N ILE A 19 -8.05 25.60 23.60
CA ILE A 19 -8.31 24.26 24.15
C ILE A 19 -8.86 24.45 25.56
N ASN A 20 -10.10 24.00 25.78
CA ASN A 20 -10.81 23.95 27.07
C ASN A 20 -10.64 25.17 27.98
N GLY A 21 -11.12 26.32 27.51
CA GLY A 21 -11.79 27.32 28.35
C GLY A 21 -10.97 28.16 29.34
N SER A 22 -9.71 27.89 29.66
CA SER A 22 -8.96 28.75 30.61
C SER A 22 -7.44 28.59 30.57
N ARG A 23 -6.78 28.85 29.43
CA ARG A 23 -5.37 29.30 29.36
C ARG A 23 -4.95 29.66 27.93
N LYS A 24 -4.29 30.81 27.75
CA LYS A 24 -3.74 31.29 26.47
C LYS A 24 -2.23 31.01 26.44
N ILE A 25 -1.72 30.29 25.44
CA ILE A 25 -0.28 30.07 25.26
C ILE A 25 0.15 30.72 23.95
N ARG A 26 1.20 31.54 24.00
CA ARG A 26 1.76 32.26 22.85
C ARG A 26 3.13 31.68 22.51
N TYR A 27 3.32 31.27 21.25
CA TYR A 27 4.59 30.77 20.77
C TYR A 27 5.30 31.83 19.92
N TYR A 28 6.62 31.95 20.11
CA TYR A 28 7.51 32.71 19.25
C TYR A 28 8.63 31.79 18.78
N PHE A 29 8.89 31.79 17.47
CA PHE A 29 10.02 31.08 16.89
C PHE A 29 11.14 32.07 16.55
N ARG A 30 12.32 31.83 17.11
CA ARG A 30 13.60 32.36 16.64
C ARG A 30 14.65 31.24 16.79
N GLY A 31 15.64 31.22 15.91
CA GLY A 31 16.53 30.08 15.63
C GLY A 31 17.17 29.35 16.83
N ALA A 32 17.58 28.13 16.50
CA ALA A 32 18.18 27.03 17.28
C ALA A 32 18.65 27.30 18.72
N PHE A 33 18.33 26.32 19.59
CA PHE A 33 18.63 26.13 21.02
C PHE A 33 17.59 26.65 22.01
N MET A 34 17.00 25.71 22.77
CA MET A 34 16.08 25.99 23.87
C MET A 34 16.72 25.55 25.20
N ARG A 35 16.84 26.50 26.12
CA ARG A 35 17.28 26.32 27.51
C ARG A 35 16.02 26.36 28.39
N ILE A 36 15.75 25.30 29.15
CA ILE A 36 14.58 25.24 30.03
C ILE A 36 15.04 25.52 31.47
N SER A 37 14.45 26.54 32.08
CA SER A 37 14.53 26.83 33.52
C SER A 37 13.12 26.74 34.10
N VAL A 38 12.88 25.78 34.98
CA VAL A 38 11.59 25.62 35.67
C VAL A 38 11.76 26.05 37.13
N LYS A 39 11.13 27.16 37.52
CA LYS A 39 10.86 27.47 38.94
C LYS A 39 9.53 26.81 39.34
N GLN A 40 9.58 26.15 40.49
CA GLN A 40 8.58 25.29 41.12
C GLN A 40 7.21 25.94 41.34
N ASN A 41 6.15 25.13 41.40
CA ASN A 41 5.44 24.79 42.66
C ASN A 41 4.13 24.01 42.39
N PHE A 42 4.12 22.71 42.66
CA PHE A 42 3.12 22.11 43.55
C PHE A 42 3.57 20.73 44.05
N LYS A 43 3.47 20.51 45.36
CA LYS A 43 3.89 19.32 46.10
C LYS A 43 2.78 18.28 46.11
N ILE A 44 3.10 17.01 45.85
CA ILE A 44 2.46 15.85 46.50
C ILE A 44 3.58 14.90 46.92
N TRP A 45 3.55 14.49 48.20
CA TRP A 45 4.50 13.58 48.84
C TRP A 45 3.97 12.15 48.79
N ILE A 46 4.73 11.21 48.24
CA ILE A 46 4.80 9.83 48.75
C ILE A 46 6.25 9.37 48.68
N THR A 47 6.74 8.93 49.84
CA THR A 47 8.10 8.47 50.15
C THR A 47 8.38 7.07 49.59
N GLY A 48 9.59 6.85 49.06
CA GLY A 48 10.16 5.51 48.90
C GLY A 48 10.91 5.28 47.59
N ILE A 49 12.19 5.65 47.55
CA ILE A 49 13.20 5.19 46.57
C ILE A 49 13.61 3.78 47.04
N TRP A 50 13.67 2.75 46.18
CA TRP A 50 14.85 2.15 45.53
C TRP A 50 14.32 0.84 44.90
N CYS A 51 14.69 0.33 43.73
CA CYS A 51 15.99 0.29 43.10
C CYS A 51 15.84 -0.10 41.61
N THR A 52 16.65 0.56 40.76
CA THR A 52 17.36 0.02 39.59
C THR A 52 16.56 -0.52 38.40
N GLY A 53 16.36 0.37 37.41
CA GLY A 53 16.08 0.04 36.01
C GLY A 53 16.56 1.19 35.13
N LEU A 54 17.87 1.38 35.14
CA LEU A 54 18.63 2.45 34.52
C LEU A 54 18.29 2.61 33.03
N VAL A 55 17.78 3.81 32.70
CA VAL A 55 18.07 4.61 31.51
C VAL A 55 19.01 3.92 30.51
N LEU A 56 18.43 3.32 29.48
CA LEU A 56 19.05 3.25 28.17
C LEU A 56 18.24 4.12 27.20
N LEU A 57 18.83 5.27 26.93
CA LEU A 57 18.91 5.88 25.61
C LEU A 57 17.59 6.07 24.85
N VAL A 58 17.11 7.31 24.97
CA VAL A 58 16.75 8.12 23.80
C VAL A 58 17.92 8.11 22.81
N LEU A 59 18.05 7.03 22.04
CA LEU A 59 18.53 7.11 20.67
C LEU A 59 17.28 7.07 19.81
N GLY A 60 17.24 7.95 18.82
CA GLY A 60 16.12 8.07 17.92
C GLY A 60 15.69 6.70 17.43
N HIS A 61 14.47 6.32 17.81
CA HIS A 61 13.64 5.60 16.86
C HIS A 61 13.33 6.62 15.77
N GLY A 62 14.30 6.82 14.88
CA GLY A 62 13.95 7.10 13.50
C GLY A 62 12.93 6.03 13.16
N VAL A 63 11.72 6.46 12.85
CA VAL A 63 10.69 5.57 12.31
C VAL A 63 11.35 4.97 11.08
N ASN A 64 11.88 3.77 11.22
CA ASN A 64 12.64 3.13 10.16
C ASN A 64 11.67 3.04 8.99
N ALA A 65 12.08 3.59 7.85
CA ALA A 65 11.29 3.53 6.62
C ALA A 65 11.01 2.08 6.16
N ASP A 66 11.58 1.11 6.88
CA ASP A 66 11.47 -0.32 6.76
C ASP A 66 10.10 -0.82 7.30
N GLU A 67 9.44 -0.07 8.20
CA GLU A 67 8.09 -0.38 8.73
C GLU A 67 6.97 -0.04 7.72
N LYS A 68 7.27 0.70 6.63
CA LYS A 68 6.24 1.16 5.68
C LYS A 68 5.83 0.14 4.63
N CYS A 69 6.58 -0.95 4.45
CA CYS A 69 6.41 -1.87 3.32
C CYS A 69 5.24 -2.84 3.45
N ALA A 70 4.75 -3.03 4.68
CA ALA A 70 3.60 -3.87 5.00
C ALA A 70 2.62 -3.14 5.92
N LYS A 71 2.43 -1.81 5.76
CA LYS A 71 1.39 -1.11 6.54
C LYS A 71 0.02 -1.67 6.18
N THR A 72 -0.43 -2.61 7.00
CA THR A 72 -1.82 -2.84 7.30
C THR A 72 -2.43 -1.47 7.66
N ALA A 73 -3.58 -1.16 7.09
CA ALA A 73 -4.26 0.09 7.40
C ALA A 73 -4.62 0.06 8.90
N ASN A 74 -3.89 0.83 9.72
CA ASN A 74 -4.19 1.00 11.13
C ASN A 74 -5.41 1.93 11.28
N ASP A 75 -6.58 1.43 10.90
CA ASP A 75 -7.88 1.94 11.32
C ASP A 75 -8.27 1.18 12.61
N PRO A 76 -8.62 1.86 13.72
CA PRO A 76 -9.05 1.21 14.96
C PRO A 76 -10.23 0.22 14.81
N ASN A 77 -11.02 0.27 13.73
CA ASN A 77 -12.06 -0.72 13.39
C ASN A 77 -11.55 -1.92 12.57
N GLU A 78 -10.25 -2.01 12.26
CA GLU A 78 -9.64 -3.06 11.41
C GLU A 78 -9.02 -4.25 12.18
N LEU A 79 -9.24 -4.35 13.50
CA LEU A 79 -8.66 -5.40 14.35
C LEU A 79 -9.13 -6.83 14.03
N TRP A 80 -10.28 -7.02 13.37
CA TRP A 80 -10.87 -8.36 13.21
C TRP A 80 -10.15 -9.25 12.19
N TRP A 81 -9.44 -8.66 11.21
CA TRP A 81 -8.75 -9.41 10.16
C TRP A 81 -7.25 -9.62 10.41
N SER A 82 -6.65 -8.82 11.30
CA SER A 82 -5.19 -8.83 11.54
C SER A 82 -4.66 -10.18 12.03
N ARG A 83 -5.49 -10.98 12.71
CA ARG A 83 -5.15 -12.36 13.12
C ARG A 83 -4.83 -13.29 11.95
N TRP A 84 -5.28 -12.94 10.75
CA TRP A 84 -5.06 -13.72 9.53
C TRP A 84 -3.87 -13.24 8.71
N ASP A 85 -3.31 -12.08 9.03
CA ASP A 85 -2.13 -11.60 8.31
C ASP A 85 -0.88 -12.34 8.80
N ALA A 86 0.03 -12.65 7.89
CA ALA A 86 1.28 -13.30 8.24
C ALA A 86 2.28 -12.28 8.78
N VAL A 87 2.98 -12.65 9.84
CA VAL A 87 4.18 -11.94 10.29
C VAL A 87 5.27 -12.19 9.25
N VAL A 88 5.61 -11.15 8.49
CA VAL A 88 6.75 -11.14 7.56
C VAL A 88 8.00 -10.81 8.39
N LYS A 89 9.00 -11.70 8.41
CA LYS A 89 10.23 -11.50 9.20
C LYS A 89 11.17 -10.54 8.47
N ASP A 90 11.33 -10.71 7.15
CA ASP A 90 12.01 -9.75 6.29
C ASP A 90 11.16 -9.35 5.07
N SER A 91 10.58 -8.15 5.13
CA SER A 91 9.81 -7.59 4.01
C SER A 91 10.69 -7.12 2.83
N ASN A 92 12.01 -7.07 3.00
CA ASN A 92 12.96 -6.79 1.93
C ASN A 92 13.35 -8.03 1.12
N ASP A 93 13.08 -9.25 1.63
CA ASP A 93 13.14 -10.46 0.84
C ASP A 93 11.79 -10.66 0.11
N PRO A 94 11.74 -10.51 -1.22
CA PRO A 94 10.48 -10.62 -1.95
C PRO A 94 9.93 -12.06 -1.99
N ASN A 95 10.77 -13.09 -1.85
CA ASN A 95 10.29 -14.48 -1.72
C ASN A 95 9.61 -14.68 -0.38
N GLU A 96 10.22 -14.19 0.69
CA GLU A 96 9.64 -14.27 2.03
C GLU A 96 8.33 -13.48 2.10
N LEU A 97 8.33 -12.24 1.58
CA LEU A 97 7.14 -11.40 1.50
C LEU A 97 5.99 -12.11 0.77
N LEU A 98 6.25 -12.61 -0.44
CA LEU A 98 5.21 -13.24 -1.24
C LEU A 98 4.76 -14.58 -0.64
N GLY A 99 5.70 -15.38 -0.13
CA GLY A 99 5.43 -16.66 0.52
C GLY A 99 4.57 -16.50 1.78
N ALA A 100 4.90 -15.53 2.64
CA ALA A 100 4.12 -15.21 3.83
C ALA A 100 2.68 -14.81 3.48
N LYS A 101 2.50 -13.95 2.47
CA LYS A 101 1.16 -13.51 2.03
C LYS A 101 0.35 -14.65 1.41
N TRP A 102 0.96 -15.52 0.61
CA TRP A 102 0.30 -16.73 0.11
C TRP A 102 -0.12 -17.68 1.24
N ASN A 103 0.74 -17.91 2.23
CA ASN A 103 0.42 -18.77 3.37
C ASN A 103 -0.76 -18.21 4.18
N ALA A 104 -0.81 -16.90 4.39
CA ALA A 104 -1.95 -16.23 5.02
C ALA A 104 -3.24 -16.44 4.22
N VAL A 105 -3.19 -16.23 2.89
CA VAL A 105 -4.34 -16.46 2.00
C VAL A 105 -4.83 -17.92 2.05
N ILE A 106 -3.92 -18.90 1.97
CA ILE A 106 -4.26 -20.32 2.04
C ILE A 106 -4.90 -20.65 3.39
N THR A 107 -4.38 -20.10 4.48
CA THR A 107 -4.94 -20.28 5.83
C THR A 107 -6.38 -19.78 5.91
N VAL A 108 -6.67 -18.60 5.33
CA VAL A 108 -8.03 -18.06 5.24
C VAL A 108 -8.93 -18.96 4.39
N LEU A 109 -8.42 -19.47 3.26
CA LEU A 109 -9.19 -20.30 2.34
C LEU A 109 -9.54 -21.66 2.95
N GLN A 110 -8.61 -22.29 3.66
CA GLN A 110 -8.77 -23.60 4.30
C GLN A 110 -9.65 -23.56 5.56
N ASN A 111 -9.75 -22.41 6.23
CA ASN A 111 -10.59 -22.32 7.41
C ASN A 111 -12.07 -22.46 7.05
N LYS A 112 -12.85 -23.17 7.87
CA LYS A 112 -14.31 -23.33 7.65
C LYS A 112 -15.07 -22.03 7.89
N GLU A 113 -14.55 -21.15 8.74
CA GLU A 113 -15.08 -19.83 9.01
C GLU A 113 -14.00 -18.75 8.73
N PRO A 114 -14.37 -17.56 8.26
CA PRO A 114 -15.73 -17.05 8.05
C PRO A 114 -16.32 -17.43 6.68
N ASP A 115 -17.51 -16.94 6.35
CA ASP A 115 -18.13 -17.16 5.03
C ASP A 115 -17.27 -16.61 3.87
N GLN A 116 -17.61 -17.00 2.65
CA GLN A 116 -16.85 -16.65 1.45
C GLN A 116 -16.73 -15.13 1.21
N THR A 117 -17.76 -14.35 1.57
CA THR A 117 -17.74 -12.89 1.42
C THR A 117 -16.74 -12.26 2.37
N ILE A 118 -16.70 -12.72 3.62
CA ILE A 118 -15.73 -12.24 4.61
C ILE A 118 -14.32 -12.71 4.25
N LYS A 119 -14.14 -13.96 3.80
CA LYS A 119 -12.85 -14.45 3.29
C LYS A 119 -12.29 -13.56 2.19
N LYS A 120 -13.11 -13.18 1.20
CA LYS A 120 -12.68 -12.25 0.14
C LYS A 120 -12.18 -10.92 0.70
N LYS A 121 -12.88 -10.35 1.70
CA LYS A 121 -12.44 -9.10 2.37
C LYS A 121 -11.09 -9.27 3.08
N ILE A 122 -10.87 -10.39 3.77
CA ILE A 122 -9.59 -10.67 4.44
C ILE A 122 -8.47 -10.83 3.41
N ILE A 123 -8.68 -11.64 2.37
CA ILE A 123 -7.69 -11.88 1.32
C ILE A 123 -7.30 -10.58 0.64
N ASP A 124 -8.27 -9.73 0.34
CA ASP A 124 -8.03 -8.42 -0.23
C ASP A 124 -7.14 -7.55 0.68
N LYS A 125 -7.38 -7.55 1.99
CA LYS A 125 -6.55 -6.84 2.97
C LYS A 125 -5.13 -7.38 3.06
N ILE A 126 -4.95 -8.70 2.91
CA ILE A 126 -3.64 -9.36 2.90
C ILE A 126 -2.86 -8.98 1.64
N MET A 127 -3.50 -9.09 0.46
CA MET A 127 -2.80 -9.01 -0.83
C MET A 127 -2.70 -7.59 -1.38
N SER A 128 -3.73 -6.76 -1.26
CA SER A 128 -3.73 -5.41 -1.85
C SER A 128 -2.51 -4.54 -1.48
N PRO A 129 -1.98 -4.56 -0.25
CA PRO A 129 -0.79 -3.76 0.11
C PRO A 129 0.47 -4.10 -0.71
N ILE A 130 0.61 -5.33 -1.18
CA ILE A 130 1.79 -5.75 -1.95
C ILE A 130 1.63 -5.52 -3.46
N PHE A 131 0.47 -5.05 -3.93
CA PHE A 131 0.28 -4.61 -5.31
C PHE A 131 0.57 -3.11 -5.47
N ASP A 132 1.10 -2.72 -6.63
CA ASP A 132 1.22 -1.34 -7.07
C ASP A 132 0.16 -1.04 -8.13
N PHE A 133 -1.10 -0.93 -7.69
CA PHE A 133 -2.23 -0.74 -8.61
C PHE A 133 -2.11 0.55 -9.43
N GLU A 134 -1.54 1.61 -8.87
CA GLU A 134 -1.28 2.86 -9.59
C GLU A 134 -0.30 2.65 -10.74
N LEU A 135 0.82 1.96 -10.48
CA LEU A 135 1.77 1.63 -11.53
C LEU A 135 1.15 0.68 -12.57
N MET A 136 0.39 -0.33 -12.13
CA MET A 136 -0.29 -1.25 -13.05
C MET A 136 -1.26 -0.53 -13.98
N ALA A 137 -2.09 0.37 -13.45
CA ALA A 137 -3.00 1.19 -14.24
C ALA A 137 -2.24 2.11 -15.22
N LYS A 138 -1.16 2.74 -14.76
CA LYS A 138 -0.32 3.57 -15.61
C LYS A 138 0.32 2.78 -16.76
N LEU A 139 0.82 1.58 -16.46
CA LEU A 139 1.49 0.73 -17.43
C LEU A 139 0.50 0.13 -18.44
N SER A 140 -0.76 -0.12 -18.06
CA SER A 140 -1.78 -0.63 -18.97
C SER A 140 -2.20 0.41 -20.00
N LEU A 141 -2.24 1.70 -19.63
CA LEU A 141 -2.39 2.81 -20.60
C LEU A 141 -1.13 3.06 -21.45
N GLY A 142 0.02 2.56 -20.98
CA GLY A 142 1.29 2.69 -21.68
C GLY A 142 1.74 4.15 -21.88
N LYS A 143 2.85 4.30 -22.61
CA LYS A 143 3.46 5.63 -22.88
C LYS A 143 2.62 6.48 -23.83
N THR A 144 1.78 5.85 -24.65
CA THR A 144 1.01 6.52 -25.70
C THR A 144 -0.26 7.15 -25.16
N HIS A 145 -0.98 6.48 -24.25
CA HIS A 145 -2.28 6.95 -23.78
C HIS A 145 -2.17 7.68 -22.44
N TRP A 146 -1.38 7.19 -21.47
CA TRP A 146 -1.29 7.81 -20.13
C TRP A 146 -1.05 9.33 -20.14
N PRO A 147 -0.11 9.88 -20.95
CA PRO A 147 0.15 11.31 -20.96
C PRO A 147 -1.02 12.15 -21.47
N LYS A 148 -1.91 11.56 -22.28
CA LYS A 148 -3.05 12.26 -22.90
C LYS A 148 -4.24 12.42 -21.96
N LEU A 149 -4.30 11.62 -20.89
CA LEU A 149 -5.38 11.72 -19.89
C LEU A 149 -5.13 12.89 -18.95
N THR A 150 -6.21 13.58 -18.59
CA THR A 150 -6.25 14.55 -17.50
C THR A 150 -6.12 13.85 -16.13
N GLU A 151 -5.77 14.58 -15.08
CA GLU A 151 -5.68 14.02 -13.72
C GLU A 151 -6.99 13.35 -13.24
N PRO A 152 -8.19 13.95 -13.45
CA PRO A 152 -9.45 13.28 -13.12
C PRO A 152 -9.65 11.96 -13.88
N GLN A 153 -9.30 11.92 -15.18
CA GLN A 153 -9.41 10.70 -15.99
C GLN A 153 -8.43 9.62 -15.52
N ARG A 154 -7.19 9.98 -15.18
CA ARG A 154 -6.19 9.05 -14.62
C ARG A 154 -6.68 8.45 -13.32
N LYS A 155 -7.21 9.28 -12.42
CA LYS A 155 -7.77 8.83 -11.14
C LYS A 155 -8.95 7.88 -11.37
N ARG A 156 -9.91 8.28 -12.20
CA ARG A 156 -11.10 7.46 -12.51
C ARG A 156 -10.73 6.13 -13.15
N PHE A 157 -9.83 6.12 -14.13
CA PHE A 157 -9.32 4.90 -14.74
C PHE A 157 -8.65 3.99 -13.72
N THR A 158 -7.78 4.55 -12.87
CA THR A 158 -7.04 3.78 -11.85
C THR A 158 -8.00 3.13 -10.85
N GLU A 159 -9.02 3.85 -10.40
CA GLU A 159 -10.06 3.31 -9.51
C GLU A 159 -10.81 2.13 -10.15
N LEU A 160 -11.28 2.29 -11.40
CA LEU A 160 -12.02 1.25 -12.12
C LEU A 160 -11.14 0.03 -12.42
N PHE A 161 -9.91 0.26 -12.89
CA PHE A 161 -8.93 -0.79 -13.13
C PHE A 161 -8.64 -1.58 -11.86
N THR A 162 -8.39 -0.88 -10.74
CA THR A 162 -8.11 -1.50 -9.45
C THR A 162 -9.29 -2.33 -8.95
N GLY A 163 -10.50 -1.79 -9.06
CA GLY A 163 -11.72 -2.52 -8.69
C GLY A 163 -11.90 -3.81 -9.49
N ARG A 164 -11.72 -3.74 -10.81
CA ARG A 164 -11.80 -4.94 -11.68
C ARG A 164 -10.74 -5.98 -11.34
N LEU A 165 -9.49 -5.56 -11.20
CA LEU A 165 -8.40 -6.49 -10.91
C LEU A 165 -8.60 -7.16 -9.54
N ARG A 166 -9.06 -6.40 -8.54
CA ARG A 166 -9.42 -6.94 -7.22
C ARG A 166 -10.52 -7.97 -7.30
N ASN A 167 -11.62 -7.63 -7.96
CA ASN A 167 -12.74 -8.57 -8.13
C ASN A 167 -12.29 -9.84 -8.86
N PHE A 168 -11.50 -9.72 -9.93
CA PHE A 168 -11.00 -10.85 -10.71
C PHE A 168 -10.20 -11.83 -9.84
N TYR A 169 -9.18 -11.38 -9.11
CA TYR A 169 -8.39 -12.31 -8.32
C TYR A 169 -9.19 -12.88 -7.13
N LEU A 170 -10.06 -12.07 -6.50
CA LEU A 170 -10.91 -12.54 -5.40
C LEU A 170 -11.89 -13.61 -5.85
N GLU A 171 -12.43 -13.52 -7.07
CA GLU A 171 -13.23 -14.60 -7.65
C GLU A 171 -12.42 -15.85 -7.93
N LYS A 172 -11.17 -15.74 -8.39
CA LYS A 172 -10.32 -16.94 -8.56
C LYS A 172 -10.05 -17.65 -7.24
N THR A 173 -9.99 -16.93 -6.12
CA THR A 173 -9.79 -17.57 -4.80
C THR A 173 -10.96 -18.45 -4.37
N THR A 174 -12.19 -18.24 -4.88
CA THR A 174 -13.33 -19.13 -4.57
C THR A 174 -13.27 -20.46 -5.32
N LEU A 175 -12.40 -20.57 -6.33
CA LEU A 175 -12.19 -21.79 -7.11
C LEU A 175 -11.08 -22.67 -6.53
N TYR A 176 -10.43 -22.24 -5.44
CA TYR A 176 -9.39 -22.99 -4.76
C TYR A 176 -9.92 -24.34 -4.27
N LYS A 177 -9.22 -25.42 -4.64
CA LYS A 177 -9.53 -26.82 -4.33
C LYS A 177 -8.36 -27.52 -3.64
N ASN A 178 -7.69 -26.83 -2.72
CA ASN A 178 -6.54 -27.35 -1.97
C ASN A 178 -5.30 -27.62 -2.85
N GLU A 179 -5.08 -26.80 -3.87
CA GLU A 179 -3.89 -26.85 -4.70
C GLU A 179 -2.63 -26.62 -3.84
N LYS A 180 -1.58 -27.41 -4.09
CA LYS A 180 -0.27 -27.19 -3.47
C LYS A 180 0.40 -26.00 -4.14
N VAL A 181 0.94 -25.08 -3.35
CA VAL A 181 1.66 -23.90 -3.86
C VAL A 181 3.17 -24.15 -3.78
N LEU A 182 3.82 -24.17 -4.94
CA LEU A 182 5.26 -24.38 -5.06
C LEU A 182 5.96 -23.11 -5.53
N PHE A 183 6.82 -22.55 -4.68
CA PHE A 183 7.68 -21.42 -5.03
C PHE A 183 8.95 -21.92 -5.71
N LYS A 184 9.28 -21.32 -6.86
CA LYS A 184 10.56 -21.53 -7.54
C LYS A 184 11.53 -20.40 -7.19
N PRO A 185 12.85 -20.60 -7.37
CA PRO A 185 13.83 -19.56 -7.12
C PRO A 185 13.49 -18.25 -7.84
N ALA A 186 13.59 -17.13 -7.11
CA ALA A 186 13.46 -15.80 -7.69
C ALA A 186 14.51 -15.56 -8.77
N ILE A 187 14.09 -14.86 -9.83
CA ILE A 187 14.94 -14.46 -10.94
C ILE A 187 15.17 -12.96 -10.83
N GLN A 188 16.40 -12.58 -10.51
CA GLN A 188 16.81 -11.17 -10.50
C GLN A 188 16.79 -10.61 -11.94
N LYS A 189 16.15 -9.46 -12.11
CA LYS A 189 16.24 -8.60 -13.29
C LYS A 189 16.84 -7.25 -12.88
N LYS A 190 17.19 -6.41 -13.86
CA LYS A 190 17.91 -5.14 -13.64
C LYS A 190 17.31 -4.30 -12.49
N ASN A 191 16.01 -4.03 -12.55
CA ASN A 191 15.28 -3.23 -11.56
C ASN A 191 14.01 -3.96 -11.03
N ALA A 192 13.96 -5.28 -11.19
CA ALA A 192 12.78 -6.08 -10.89
C ALA A 192 13.20 -7.47 -10.43
N ILE A 193 12.29 -8.17 -9.78
CA ILE A 193 12.43 -9.58 -9.39
C ILE A 193 11.21 -10.32 -9.90
N HIS A 194 11.44 -11.45 -10.55
CA HIS A 194 10.36 -12.34 -10.99
C HIS A 194 10.34 -13.57 -10.10
N ILE A 195 9.19 -13.89 -9.51
CA ILE A 195 9.00 -15.06 -8.64
C ILE A 195 8.03 -16.02 -9.34
N PRO A 196 8.54 -17.15 -9.88
CA PRO A 196 7.68 -18.17 -10.43
C PRO A 196 7.04 -18.99 -9.29
N VAL A 197 5.73 -19.19 -9.40
CA VAL A 197 4.90 -19.99 -8.49
C VAL A 197 4.14 -21.00 -9.33
N VAL A 198 4.01 -22.24 -8.86
CA VAL A 198 3.21 -23.27 -9.50
C VAL A 198 2.13 -23.73 -8.52
N LEU A 199 0.87 -23.62 -8.92
CA LEU A 199 -0.24 -24.25 -8.23
C LEU A 199 -0.43 -25.66 -8.80
N VAL A 200 -0.38 -26.68 -7.96
CA VAL A 200 -0.49 -28.09 -8.35
C VAL A 200 -1.76 -28.70 -7.77
N SER A 201 -2.70 -29.10 -8.64
CA SER A 201 -3.83 -29.97 -8.32
C SER A 201 -3.54 -31.41 -8.77
N SER A 202 -4.43 -32.36 -8.47
CA SER A 202 -4.29 -33.76 -8.86
C SER A 202 -4.17 -34.01 -10.37
N ASP A 203 -4.68 -33.09 -11.19
CA ASP A 203 -4.87 -33.23 -12.63
C ASP A 203 -4.31 -32.05 -13.44
N LYS A 204 -3.80 -31.01 -12.77
CA LYS A 204 -3.45 -29.75 -13.43
C LYS A 204 -2.35 -28.99 -12.69
N GLU A 205 -1.52 -28.32 -13.48
CA GLU A 205 -0.57 -27.34 -12.97
C GLU A 205 -0.88 -25.96 -13.54
N VAL A 206 -0.86 -24.95 -12.68
CA VAL A 206 -1.02 -23.54 -13.08
C VAL A 206 0.26 -22.79 -12.75
N ALA A 207 0.99 -22.41 -13.80
CA ALA A 207 2.16 -21.57 -13.68
C ALA A 207 1.74 -20.10 -13.52
N ILE A 208 2.27 -19.45 -12.50
CA ILE A 208 2.09 -18.03 -12.19
C ILE A 208 3.47 -17.38 -12.10
N LEU A 209 3.65 -16.22 -12.71
CA LEU A 209 4.87 -15.41 -12.58
C LEU A 209 4.52 -14.06 -11.95
N TYR A 210 4.94 -13.85 -10.72
CA TYR A 210 4.84 -12.54 -10.08
C TYR A 210 6.02 -11.67 -10.48
N LYS A 211 5.76 -10.47 -11.00
CA LYS A 211 6.81 -9.50 -11.29
C LYS A 211 6.74 -8.37 -10.28
N LEU A 212 7.81 -8.23 -9.51
CA LEU A 212 7.93 -7.25 -8.45
C LEU A 212 8.96 -6.19 -8.83
N HIS A 213 8.68 -4.96 -8.44
CA HIS A 213 9.60 -3.83 -8.54
C HIS A 213 9.77 -3.19 -7.17
N LYS A 214 10.82 -2.39 -7.03
CA LYS A 214 11.09 -1.69 -5.78
C LYS A 214 10.44 -0.30 -5.82
N SER A 215 9.39 -0.11 -5.03
CA SER A 215 8.73 1.18 -4.80
C SER A 215 9.26 1.78 -3.51
N GLY A 216 10.22 2.70 -3.63
CA GLY A 216 10.97 3.22 -2.49
C GLY A 216 11.82 2.14 -1.83
N LYS A 217 11.46 1.73 -0.61
CA LYS A 217 12.11 0.61 0.08
C LYS A 217 11.38 -0.73 -0.11
N CYS A 218 10.19 -0.72 -0.70
CA CYS A 218 9.25 -1.84 -0.61
C CYS A 218 9.13 -2.58 -1.93
N TRP A 219 9.09 -3.91 -1.87
CA TRP A 219 8.74 -4.72 -3.04
C TRP A 219 7.25 -4.67 -3.28
N LYS A 220 6.86 -4.34 -4.51
CA LYS A 220 5.47 -4.34 -4.95
C LYS A 220 5.31 -5.08 -6.27
N ILE A 221 4.22 -5.82 -6.41
CA ILE A 221 3.82 -6.49 -7.64
C ILE A 221 3.31 -5.43 -8.63
N TYR A 222 3.90 -5.39 -9.82
CA TYR A 222 3.47 -4.52 -10.92
C TYR A 222 2.91 -5.30 -12.12
N ASP A 223 3.03 -6.63 -12.12
CA ASP A 223 2.43 -7.50 -13.13
C ASP A 223 2.37 -8.94 -12.60
N VAL A 224 1.42 -9.70 -13.12
CA VAL A 224 1.27 -11.14 -12.87
C VAL A 224 1.02 -11.82 -14.21
N GLU A 225 1.77 -12.86 -14.51
CA GLU A 225 1.48 -13.74 -15.64
C GLU A 225 0.84 -15.02 -15.14
N VAL A 226 -0.23 -15.47 -15.79
CA VAL A 226 -0.86 -16.77 -15.53
C VAL A 226 -0.81 -17.56 -16.82
N GLN A 227 -0.23 -18.76 -16.79
CA GLN A 227 0.00 -19.59 -17.98
C GLN A 227 0.70 -18.83 -19.11
N GLY A 228 1.67 -17.98 -18.75
CA GLY A 228 2.43 -17.13 -19.69
C GLY A 228 1.68 -15.90 -20.21
N VAL A 229 0.43 -15.68 -19.80
CA VAL A 229 -0.36 -14.50 -20.19
C VAL A 229 -0.27 -13.44 -19.11
N SER A 230 0.37 -12.31 -19.44
CA SER A 230 0.46 -11.14 -18.57
C SER A 230 -0.88 -10.42 -18.45
N ILE A 231 -1.33 -10.18 -17.22
CA ILE A 231 -2.51 -9.36 -16.94
C ILE A 231 -2.29 -7.95 -17.49
N LEU A 232 -1.11 -7.38 -17.27
CA LEU A 232 -0.80 -6.03 -17.71
C LEU A 232 -0.85 -5.88 -19.24
N LEU A 233 -0.23 -6.82 -19.98
CA LEU A 233 -0.24 -6.79 -21.45
C LEU A 233 -1.65 -7.03 -22.00
N THR A 234 -2.42 -7.90 -21.37
CA THR A 234 -3.83 -8.13 -21.73
C THR A 234 -4.65 -6.85 -21.61
N TYR A 235 -4.55 -6.15 -20.48
CA TYR A 235 -5.23 -4.88 -20.28
C TYR A 235 -4.74 -3.80 -21.25
N ARG A 236 -3.44 -3.77 -21.53
CA ARG A 236 -2.88 -2.83 -22.51
C ARG A 236 -3.47 -3.04 -23.90
N SER A 237 -3.59 -4.29 -24.35
CA SER A 237 -4.23 -4.59 -25.62
C SER A 237 -5.69 -4.14 -25.66
N LEU A 238 -6.44 -4.35 -24.57
CA LEU A 238 -7.83 -3.89 -24.46
C LEU A 238 -7.94 -2.38 -24.54
N VAL A 239 -7.09 -1.67 -23.79
CA VAL A 239 -7.06 -0.20 -23.75
C VAL A 239 -6.68 0.36 -25.12
N ASP A 240 -5.63 -0.17 -25.74
CA ASP A 240 -5.17 0.26 -27.06
C ASP A 240 -6.26 0.05 -28.13
N ASP A 241 -7.00 -1.07 -28.08
CA ASP A 241 -8.05 -1.37 -29.05
C ASP A 241 -9.30 -0.48 -28.91
N ILE A 242 -9.67 -0.11 -27.69
CA ILE A 242 -10.76 0.84 -27.43
C ILE A 242 -10.34 2.25 -27.84
N LEU A 243 -9.17 2.72 -27.37
CA LEU A 243 -8.71 4.09 -27.61
C LEU A 243 -8.28 4.34 -29.07
N ARG A 244 -8.06 3.30 -29.86
CA ARG A 244 -7.86 3.43 -31.31
C ARG A 244 -9.16 3.69 -32.07
N ARG A 245 -10.29 3.22 -31.54
CA ARG A 245 -11.61 3.27 -32.21
C ARG A 245 -12.58 4.26 -31.56
N GLY A 246 -12.25 4.75 -30.37
CA GLY A 246 -13.10 5.63 -29.59
C GLY A 246 -12.30 6.53 -28.67
N THR A 247 -12.95 6.96 -27.61
CA THR A 247 -12.48 7.96 -26.66
C THR A 247 -12.12 7.35 -25.32
N ILE A 248 -11.50 8.14 -24.46
CA ILE A 248 -11.27 7.76 -23.06
C ILE A 248 -12.60 7.53 -22.33
N GLU A 249 -13.67 8.20 -22.72
CA GLU A 249 -14.98 8.05 -22.08
C GLU A 249 -15.59 6.69 -22.44
N ASP A 250 -15.37 6.21 -23.66
CA ASP A 250 -15.72 4.84 -24.07
C ASP A 250 -14.94 3.80 -23.27
N LEU A 251 -13.65 4.04 -23.02
CA LEU A 251 -12.83 3.15 -22.18
C LEU A 251 -13.33 3.13 -20.73
N LEU A 252 -13.64 4.28 -20.14
CA LEU A 252 -14.15 4.35 -18.78
C LEU A 252 -15.53 3.66 -18.68
N SER A 253 -16.42 3.88 -19.65
CA SER A 253 -17.71 3.19 -19.73
C SER A 253 -17.54 1.68 -19.88
N GLU A 254 -16.59 1.24 -20.71
CA GLU A 254 -16.29 -0.17 -20.87
C GLU A 254 -15.77 -0.79 -19.57
N LEU A 255 -14.98 -0.06 -18.78
CA LEU A 255 -14.48 -0.50 -17.49
C LEU A 255 -15.53 -0.50 -16.36
N GLU A 256 -16.59 0.29 -16.49
CA GLU A 256 -17.71 0.33 -15.53
C GLU A 256 -18.64 -0.87 -15.67
N LYS A 257 -18.68 -1.51 -16.84
CA LYS A 257 -19.45 -2.74 -17.03
C LYS A 257 -18.96 -3.85 -16.08
N PRO A 258 -19.80 -4.82 -15.72
CA PRO A 258 -19.34 -6.03 -15.06
C PRO A 258 -18.26 -6.72 -15.90
N PRO A 259 -17.29 -7.43 -15.30
CA PRO A 259 -16.39 -8.31 -16.05
C PRO A 259 -17.22 -9.27 -16.91
N ALA A 260 -16.89 -9.42 -18.19
CA ALA A 260 -17.53 -10.41 -19.04
C ALA A 260 -17.32 -11.82 -18.44
N GLN A 261 -18.41 -12.59 -18.32
CA GLN A 261 -18.42 -13.94 -17.75
C GLN A 261 -17.84 -14.99 -18.71
#